data_AF-A0AA43CZC1-F1
#
_entry.id   AF-A0AA43CZC1-F1
#
_cell.length_a   1.000
_cell.length_b   1.000
_cell.length_c   1.000
_cell.angle_alpha   90.00
_cell.angle_beta   90.00
_cell.angle_gamma   90.00
#
_symmetry.space_group_name_H-M   'P 1'
#
loop_
_entity.id
_entity.type
_entity.pdbx_description
1 polymer ?
#
loop_
_entity_poly.entity_id
_entity_poly.type
_entity_poly.pdbx_seq_one_letter_code
_entity_poly.pdbx_strand_id
1 'polypeptide(L)'
;MKTHLKHCVVAGLLFSGLAQAQWEGWDYAFDREIKPWSEMQAQLPGYPVDENLIPLDVGAATPHRFFVDSKSVSVDADSVVRYTLVIKTAGGATNVSYEGIRCASREQKYYAIGRADKTWVRARRPEWHKIEHKDVNAHHITLYGEYVCRGKIVMETAGQIIEALRRGPPRSGFGG
;
A
#
# COMPACT_ATOMS: atom_id res chain seq x y z
N MET A 1 20.59 57.93 -23.17
CA MET A 1 21.16 56.81 -22.38
C MET A 1 20.00 56.05 -21.75
N LYS A 2 19.85 54.75 -22.06
CA LYS A 2 18.68 53.93 -21.72
C LYS A 2 18.78 53.44 -20.27
N THR A 3 17.80 53.77 -19.43
CA THR A 3 17.57 53.19 -18.11
C THR A 3 16.70 51.94 -18.25
N HIS A 4 17.24 50.77 -17.93
CA HIS A 4 16.47 49.54 -17.77
C HIS A 4 16.67 48.99 -16.37
N LEU A 5 15.75 49.36 -15.48
CA LEU A 5 15.54 48.75 -14.18
C LEU A 5 14.87 47.38 -14.40
N LYS A 6 15.59 46.28 -14.18
CA LYS A 6 15.06 44.92 -14.31
C LYS A 6 14.56 44.43 -12.93
N HIS A 7 13.24 44.43 -12.82
CA HIS A 7 12.35 43.50 -12.12
C HIS A 7 12.84 42.75 -10.85
N CYS A 8 12.19 43.08 -9.72
CA CYS A 8 11.93 42.13 -8.63
C CYS A 8 11.09 40.96 -9.15
N VAL A 9 11.47 39.72 -8.83
CA VAL A 9 10.58 38.70 -8.23
C VAL A 9 11.47 37.71 -7.46
N VAL A 10 11.28 37.63 -6.15
CA VAL A 10 11.86 36.60 -5.28
C VAL A 10 10.71 35.85 -4.60
N ALA A 11 10.94 34.53 -4.44
CA ALA A 11 10.31 33.59 -3.52
C ALA A 11 8.93 33.01 -3.88
N GLY A 12 8.99 31.93 -4.67
CA GLY A 12 8.69 30.57 -4.20
C GLY A 12 7.51 30.38 -3.25
N LEU A 13 6.40 29.89 -3.79
CA LEU A 13 5.43 29.09 -3.06
C LEU A 13 5.59 27.63 -3.53
N LEU A 14 6.33 26.84 -2.76
CA LEU A 14 6.34 25.38 -2.88
C LEU A 14 5.03 24.85 -2.28
N PHE A 15 3.99 24.70 -3.10
CA PHE A 15 2.83 23.92 -2.70
C PHE A 15 3.16 22.43 -2.85
N SER A 16 3.50 21.80 -1.73
CA SER A 16 3.63 20.36 -1.55
C SER A 16 2.27 19.67 -1.72
N GLY A 17 1.78 19.56 -2.95
CA GLY A 17 0.42 19.06 -3.26
C GLY A 17 0.34 17.87 -4.21
N LEU A 18 1.41 17.10 -4.43
CA LEU A 18 1.46 16.12 -5.53
C LEU A 18 1.13 14.67 -5.16
N ALA A 19 0.86 14.34 -3.89
CA ALA A 19 0.62 12.94 -3.51
C ALA A 19 -0.84 12.48 -3.72
N GLN A 20 -1.81 13.41 -3.77
CA GLN A 20 -3.25 13.08 -3.81
C GLN A 20 -3.76 12.74 -5.22
N ALA A 21 -3.13 13.28 -6.27
CA ALA A 21 -3.64 13.16 -7.64
C ALA A 21 -3.34 11.82 -8.32
N GLN A 22 -2.44 11.00 -7.78
CA GLN A 22 -1.97 9.81 -8.50
C GLN A 22 -2.99 8.65 -8.52
N TRP A 23 -3.93 8.61 -7.56
CA TRP A 23 -4.87 7.50 -7.42
C TRP A 23 -6.33 7.84 -7.73
N GLU A 24 -6.66 9.12 -7.95
CA GLU A 24 -8.01 9.55 -8.25
C GLU A 24 -8.55 8.86 -9.52
N GLY A 25 -9.66 8.13 -9.38
CA GLY A 25 -10.25 7.36 -10.49
C GLY A 25 -9.40 6.19 -10.98
N TRP A 26 -8.26 5.89 -10.34
CA TRP A 26 -7.33 4.86 -10.78
C TRP A 26 -7.95 3.46 -10.70
N ASP A 27 -8.63 3.14 -9.59
CA ASP A 27 -9.33 1.86 -9.44
C ASP A 27 -10.38 1.66 -10.53
N TYR A 28 -11.16 2.70 -10.84
CA TYR A 28 -12.17 2.64 -11.91
C TYR A 28 -11.51 2.38 -13.27
N ALA A 29 -10.44 3.10 -13.60
CA ALA A 29 -9.70 2.90 -14.84
C ALA A 29 -9.04 1.50 -14.91
N PHE A 30 -8.57 1.00 -13.78
CA PHE A 30 -7.94 -0.31 -13.65
C PHE A 30 -8.94 -1.46 -13.86
N ASP A 31 -10.13 -1.34 -13.27
CA ASP A 31 -11.17 -2.37 -13.28
C ASP A 31 -11.87 -2.44 -14.62
N ARG A 32 -12.02 -1.29 -15.28
CA ARG A 32 -12.65 -1.18 -16.60
C ARG A 32 -11.64 -1.32 -17.75
N GLU A 33 -10.37 -1.57 -17.44
CA GLU A 33 -9.28 -1.67 -18.42
C GLU A 33 -9.26 -0.49 -19.40
N ILE A 34 -9.58 0.72 -18.89
CA ILE A 34 -9.67 1.93 -19.70
C ILE A 34 -8.30 2.31 -20.26
N LYS A 35 -7.23 2.00 -19.52
CA LYS A 35 -5.85 2.24 -19.92
C LYS A 35 -5.11 0.91 -20.14
N PRO A 36 -4.19 0.85 -21.12
CA PRO A 36 -3.29 -0.29 -21.27
C PRO A 36 -2.50 -0.58 -20.00
N TRP A 37 -2.21 -1.87 -19.75
CA TRP A 37 -1.43 -2.28 -18.58
C TRP A 37 -0.08 -1.54 -18.46
N SER A 38 0.60 -1.26 -19.57
CA SER A 38 1.88 -0.54 -19.57
C SER A 38 1.79 0.86 -18.95
N GLU A 39 0.66 1.55 -19.11
CA GLU A 39 0.44 2.88 -18.51
C GLU A 39 0.09 2.78 -17.01
N MET A 40 -0.62 1.72 -16.62
CA MET A 40 -0.95 1.47 -15.22
C MET A 40 0.26 0.96 -14.44
N GLN A 41 1.12 0.18 -15.09
CA GLN A 41 2.35 -0.35 -14.54
C GLN A 41 3.33 0.76 -14.14
N ALA A 42 3.37 1.87 -14.88
CA ALA A 42 4.19 3.03 -14.56
C ALA A 42 3.82 3.71 -13.23
N GLN A 43 2.63 3.43 -12.70
CA GLN A 43 2.13 3.97 -11.43
C GLN A 43 2.31 2.98 -10.26
N LEU A 44 2.75 1.74 -10.53
CA LEU A 44 3.07 0.79 -9.48
C LEU A 44 4.34 1.21 -8.74
N PRO A 45 4.47 0.86 -7.44
CA PRO A 45 5.72 1.08 -6.74
C PRO A 45 6.86 0.29 -7.38
N GLY A 46 8.10 0.71 -7.11
CA GLY A 46 9.27 -0.11 -7.39
C GLY A 46 9.15 -1.49 -6.74
N TYR A 47 9.81 -2.49 -7.31
CA TYR A 47 9.86 -3.81 -6.70
C TYR A 47 10.51 -3.73 -5.31
N PRO A 48 9.98 -4.44 -4.29
CA PRO A 48 10.46 -4.30 -2.92
C PRO A 48 11.92 -4.75 -2.78
N VAL A 49 12.66 -4.08 -1.92
CA VAL A 49 14.05 -4.40 -1.54
C VAL A 49 14.12 -4.62 -0.04
N ASP A 50 15.04 -5.49 0.41
CA ASP A 50 15.07 -5.96 1.80
C ASP A 50 15.25 -4.79 2.80
N GLU A 51 15.92 -3.71 2.43
CA GLU A 51 16.16 -2.53 3.29
C GLU A 51 14.87 -1.77 3.65
N ASN A 52 13.83 -1.91 2.83
CA ASN A 52 12.56 -1.22 3.03
C ASN A 52 11.50 -2.09 3.72
N LEU A 53 11.78 -3.39 3.92
CA LEU A 53 10.82 -4.36 4.44
C LEU A 53 10.64 -4.21 5.95
N ILE A 54 9.41 -3.91 6.35
CA ILE A 54 9.00 -3.89 7.75
C ILE A 54 8.31 -5.23 8.07
N PRO A 55 8.76 -5.97 9.09
CA PRO A 55 8.08 -7.18 9.52
C PRO A 55 6.64 -6.90 9.96
N LEU A 56 5.71 -7.73 9.50
CA LEU A 56 4.33 -7.77 9.98
C LEU A 56 4.17 -9.00 10.88
N ASP A 57 3.94 -8.76 12.17
CA ASP A 57 3.64 -9.82 13.13
C ASP A 57 2.16 -10.19 13.03
N VAL A 58 1.89 -11.40 12.56
CA VAL A 58 0.53 -11.96 12.40
C VAL A 58 0.19 -13.01 13.45
N GLY A 59 1.03 -13.12 14.50
CA GLY A 59 0.92 -14.14 15.53
C GLY A 59 1.26 -15.54 15.06
N ALA A 60 0.87 -16.55 15.85
CA ALA A 60 1.24 -17.96 15.65
C ALA A 60 0.35 -18.72 14.65
N ALA A 61 -0.53 -18.04 13.90
CA ALA A 61 -1.48 -18.68 12.99
C ALA A 61 -0.81 -19.42 11.82
N THR A 62 0.44 -19.06 11.48
CA THR A 62 1.17 -19.63 10.33
C THR A 62 2.68 -19.53 10.55
N PRO A 63 3.48 -20.49 10.03
CA PRO A 63 4.94 -20.42 10.07
C PRO A 63 5.54 -19.46 9.02
N HIS A 64 4.72 -18.77 8.23
CA HIS A 64 5.18 -17.82 7.22
C HIS A 64 5.60 -16.49 7.85
N ARG A 65 6.56 -15.81 7.21
CA ARG A 65 6.99 -14.47 7.60
C ARG A 65 6.45 -13.45 6.61
N PHE A 66 5.85 -12.39 7.13
CA PHE A 66 5.18 -11.36 6.36
C PHE A 66 5.93 -10.04 6.50
N PHE A 67 5.98 -9.28 5.41
CA PHE A 67 6.62 -7.97 5.39
C PHE A 67 5.81 -7.01 4.53
N VAL A 68 5.80 -5.74 4.93
CA VAL A 68 5.28 -4.64 4.13
C VAL A 68 6.45 -3.78 3.66
N ASP A 69 6.49 -3.46 2.37
CA ASP A 69 7.49 -2.52 1.84
C ASP A 69 7.10 -1.08 2.18
N SER A 70 7.92 -0.41 2.97
CA SER A 70 7.62 0.96 3.44
C SER A 70 7.52 2.01 2.33
N LYS A 71 8.13 1.80 1.17
CA LYS A 71 8.09 2.75 0.05
C LYS A 71 6.85 2.61 -0.82
N SER A 72 6.17 1.48 -0.73
CA SER A 72 4.92 1.20 -1.45
C SER A 72 3.65 1.73 -0.76
N VAL A 73 3.71 2.06 0.54
CA VAL A 73 2.52 2.42 1.32
C VAL A 73 1.98 3.77 0.86
N SER A 74 0.71 3.77 0.45
CA SER A 74 -0.02 5.00 0.10
C SER A 74 -1.47 4.93 0.59
N VAL A 75 -2.04 6.10 0.86
CA VAL A 75 -3.41 6.27 1.32
C VAL A 75 -4.16 7.14 0.31
N ASP A 76 -5.33 6.68 -0.11
CA ASP A 76 -6.19 7.34 -1.09
C ASP A 76 -7.41 8.00 -0.41
N ALA A 77 -8.04 8.95 -1.10
CA ALA A 77 -9.26 9.64 -0.66
C ALA A 77 -10.44 8.67 -0.46
N ASP A 78 -10.48 7.57 -1.22
CA ASP A 78 -11.54 6.56 -1.15
C ASP A 78 -11.39 5.56 0.03
N SER A 79 -10.60 5.91 1.04
CA SER A 79 -10.29 5.02 2.19
C SER A 79 -9.66 3.69 1.75
N VAL A 80 -8.86 3.74 0.69
CA VAL A 80 -8.04 2.62 0.21
C VAL A 80 -6.59 2.85 0.60
N VAL A 81 -6.00 1.86 1.25
CA VAL A 81 -4.56 1.83 1.55
C VAL A 81 -3.91 0.80 0.65
N ARG A 82 -2.95 1.25 -0.16
CA ARG A 82 -2.21 0.40 -1.09
C ARG A 82 -0.80 0.14 -0.57
N TYR A 83 -0.31 -1.07 -0.77
CA TYR A 83 0.97 -1.53 -0.23
C TYR A 83 1.46 -2.77 -0.99
N THR A 84 2.76 -3.03 -0.92
CA THR A 84 3.39 -4.26 -1.35
C THR A 84 3.56 -5.19 -0.16
N LEU A 85 3.01 -6.40 -0.28
CA LEU A 85 3.18 -7.49 0.66
C LEU A 85 4.25 -8.45 0.16
N VAL A 86 5.15 -8.86 1.05
CA VAL A 86 6.14 -9.92 0.80
C VAL A 86 5.91 -11.03 1.81
N ILE A 87 5.68 -12.24 1.32
CA ILE A 87 5.51 -13.45 2.13
C ILE A 87 6.69 -14.38 1.88
N LYS A 88 7.52 -14.59 2.90
CA LYS A 88 8.58 -15.62 2.89
C LYS A 88 7.99 -16.86 3.55
N THR A 89 7.65 -17.88 2.75
CA THR A 89 6.97 -19.09 3.23
C THR A 89 7.94 -20.04 3.93
N ALA A 90 7.41 -20.96 4.75
CA ALA A 90 8.22 -21.97 5.42
C ALA A 90 8.90 -22.93 4.43
N GLY A 91 8.32 -23.13 3.24
CA GLY A 91 8.89 -23.93 2.16
C GLY A 91 9.97 -23.22 1.33
N GLY A 92 10.37 -22.00 1.72
CA GLY A 92 11.45 -21.25 1.05
C GLY A 92 11.02 -20.41 -0.15
N ALA A 93 9.73 -20.38 -0.49
CA ALA A 93 9.22 -19.51 -1.55
C ALA A 93 9.06 -18.06 -1.05
N THR A 94 9.30 -17.10 -1.93
CA THR A 94 8.96 -15.68 -1.70
C THR A 94 7.84 -15.28 -2.64
N ASN A 95 6.69 -14.92 -2.08
CA ASN A 95 5.55 -14.39 -2.82
C ASN A 95 5.51 -12.88 -2.64
N VAL A 96 5.34 -12.14 -3.72
CA VAL A 96 5.28 -10.67 -3.72
C VAL A 96 4.02 -10.22 -4.43
N SER A 97 3.26 -9.32 -3.83
CA SER A 97 2.02 -8.78 -4.35
C SER A 97 1.91 -7.29 -4.06
N TYR A 98 1.33 -6.53 -4.99
CA TYR A 98 0.86 -5.17 -4.75
C TYR A 98 -0.65 -5.19 -4.58
N GLU A 99 -1.12 -4.71 -3.44
CA GLU A 99 -2.46 -4.91 -2.94
C GLU A 99 -3.09 -3.61 -2.45
N GLY A 100 -4.41 -3.63 -2.29
CA GLY A 100 -5.18 -2.58 -1.63
C GLY A 100 -6.09 -3.16 -0.56
N ILE A 101 -6.23 -2.45 0.56
CA ILE A 101 -7.27 -2.66 1.57
C ILE A 101 -8.23 -1.48 1.53
N ARG A 102 -9.53 -1.77 1.39
CA ARG A 102 -10.61 -0.79 1.45
C ARG A 102 -11.27 -0.86 2.82
N CYS A 103 -11.06 0.17 3.66
CA CYS A 103 -11.56 0.15 5.03
C CYS A 103 -13.09 0.19 5.14
N ALA A 104 -13.75 0.92 4.24
CA ALA A 104 -15.20 1.12 4.29
C ALA A 104 -16.01 -0.19 4.21
N SER A 105 -15.55 -1.14 3.39
CA SER A 105 -16.22 -2.42 3.11
C SER A 105 -15.50 -3.64 3.67
N ARG A 106 -14.29 -3.47 4.23
CA ARG A 106 -13.42 -4.56 4.68
C ARG A 106 -13.10 -5.54 3.54
N GLU A 107 -12.56 -4.97 2.47
CA GLU A 107 -12.18 -5.72 1.27
C GLU A 107 -10.70 -5.57 0.96
N GLN A 108 -10.14 -6.60 0.34
CA GLN A 108 -8.79 -6.64 -0.19
C GLN A 108 -8.85 -6.85 -1.69
N LYS A 109 -7.86 -6.31 -2.40
CA LYS A 109 -7.70 -6.48 -3.84
C LYS A 109 -6.23 -6.67 -4.19
N TYR A 110 -5.94 -7.59 -5.10
CA TYR A 110 -4.63 -7.71 -5.74
C TYR A 110 -4.60 -6.88 -7.03
N TYR A 111 -3.64 -5.97 -7.15
CA TYR A 111 -3.41 -5.21 -8.38
C TYR A 111 -2.32 -5.85 -9.24
N ALA A 112 -1.23 -6.28 -8.61
CA ALA A 112 -0.10 -6.86 -9.31
C ALA A 112 0.55 -8.00 -8.53
N ILE A 113 1.17 -8.93 -9.25
CA ILE A 113 1.97 -10.02 -8.70
C ILE A 113 3.42 -9.81 -9.14
N GLY A 114 4.36 -9.97 -8.21
CA GLY A 114 5.79 -9.86 -8.46
C GLY A 114 6.35 -11.15 -9.05
N ARG A 115 7.28 -11.02 -9.99
CA ARG A 115 8.03 -12.13 -10.59
C ARG A 115 9.43 -12.24 -9.98
N ALA A 116 10.09 -13.37 -10.23
CA ALA A 116 11.47 -13.63 -9.80
C ALA A 116 12.50 -12.67 -10.45
N ASP A 117 12.20 -12.16 -11.65
CA ASP A 117 12.99 -11.14 -12.36
C ASP A 117 12.79 -9.72 -11.81
N LYS A 118 12.07 -9.58 -10.68
CA LYS A 118 11.74 -8.32 -10.02
C LYS A 118 10.84 -7.39 -10.86
N THR A 119 10.06 -7.94 -11.79
CA THR A 119 9.04 -7.21 -12.54
C THR A 119 7.62 -7.46 -11.99
N TRP A 120 6.70 -6.56 -12.33
CA TRP A 120 5.28 -6.70 -12.02
C TRP A 120 4.50 -7.30 -13.19
N VAL A 121 3.51 -8.12 -12.87
CA VAL A 121 2.43 -8.47 -13.79
C VAL A 121 1.08 -8.12 -13.22
N ARG A 122 0.13 -7.84 -14.10
CA ARG A 122 -1.26 -7.61 -13.71
C ARG A 122 -1.81 -8.83 -12.97
N ALA A 123 -2.51 -8.59 -11.86
CA ALA A 123 -3.28 -9.63 -11.19
C ALA A 123 -4.35 -10.17 -12.16
N ARG A 124 -4.51 -11.50 -12.20
CA ARG A 124 -5.48 -12.14 -13.11
C ARG A 124 -6.93 -11.85 -12.74
N ARG A 125 -7.21 -11.61 -11.46
CA ARG A 125 -8.54 -11.31 -10.91
C ARG A 125 -8.43 -10.12 -9.97
N PRO A 126 -8.40 -8.90 -10.50
CA PRO A 126 -8.27 -7.71 -9.70
C PRO A 126 -9.63 -7.26 -9.16
N GLU A 127 -10.27 -8.12 -8.38
CA GLU A 127 -11.58 -7.84 -7.80
C GLU A 127 -11.41 -7.53 -6.31
N TRP A 128 -12.33 -6.74 -5.78
CA TRP A 128 -12.45 -6.56 -4.33
C TRP A 128 -13.08 -7.81 -3.72
N HIS A 129 -12.40 -8.39 -2.73
CA HIS A 129 -12.86 -9.56 -2.00
C HIS A 129 -12.92 -9.26 -0.51
N LYS A 130 -13.98 -9.71 0.16
CA LYS A 130 -14.10 -9.53 1.62
C LYS A 130 -12.97 -10.23 2.35
N ILE A 131 -12.41 -9.55 3.35
CA ILE A 131 -11.42 -10.14 4.25
C ILE A 131 -12.16 -11.02 5.27
N GLU A 132 -12.26 -12.31 4.95
CA GLU A 132 -12.87 -13.33 5.82
C GLU A 132 -12.02 -13.61 7.05
N HIS A 133 -12.66 -13.90 8.19
CA HIS A 133 -11.99 -14.32 9.43
C HIS A 133 -11.56 -15.79 9.36
N LYS A 134 -10.43 -16.04 8.67
CA LYS A 134 -9.79 -17.36 8.55
C LYS A 134 -8.29 -17.20 8.78
N ASP A 135 -7.63 -18.20 9.35
CA ASP A 135 -6.19 -18.16 9.67
C ASP A 135 -5.32 -17.89 8.43
N VAL A 136 -5.73 -18.40 7.27
CA VAL A 136 -5.04 -18.14 5.98
C VAL A 136 -4.98 -16.66 5.62
N ASN A 137 -5.90 -15.85 6.15
CA ASN A 137 -6.00 -14.40 5.95
C ASN A 137 -5.48 -13.61 7.16
N ALA A 138 -4.78 -14.24 8.11
CA ALA A 138 -4.30 -13.57 9.33
C ALA A 138 -3.57 -12.26 9.01
N HIS A 139 -2.70 -12.24 8.00
CA HIS A 139 -1.99 -11.04 7.54
C HIS A 139 -2.92 -9.90 7.09
N HIS A 140 -3.98 -10.18 6.33
CA HIS A 140 -4.95 -9.17 5.93
C HIS A 140 -5.84 -8.71 7.09
N ILE A 141 -6.22 -9.62 7.98
CA ILE A 141 -7.00 -9.31 9.18
C ILE A 141 -6.19 -8.38 10.09
N THR A 142 -4.93 -8.73 10.35
CA THR A 142 -4.00 -7.93 11.16
C THR A 142 -3.74 -6.58 10.52
N LEU A 143 -3.41 -6.51 9.23
CA LEU A 143 -3.22 -5.21 8.55
C LEU A 143 -4.48 -4.34 8.67
N TYR A 144 -5.65 -4.90 8.35
CA TYR A 144 -6.92 -4.18 8.44
C TYR A 144 -7.19 -3.67 9.86
N GLY A 145 -7.13 -4.53 10.87
CA GLY A 145 -7.61 -4.23 12.22
C GLY A 145 -6.62 -3.46 13.09
N GLU A 146 -5.33 -3.70 12.91
CA GLU A 146 -4.29 -3.20 13.84
C GLU A 146 -3.52 -2.00 13.29
N TYR A 147 -3.41 -1.87 11.96
CA TYR A 147 -2.48 -0.92 11.33
C TYR A 147 -3.11 0.05 10.34
N VAL A 148 -4.12 -0.38 9.59
CA VAL A 148 -4.61 0.34 8.42
C VAL A 148 -5.97 1.01 8.65
N CYS A 149 -6.88 0.33 9.35
CA CYS A 149 -8.25 0.81 9.54
C CYS A 149 -8.59 0.95 11.01
N ARG A 150 -9.31 2.02 11.36
CA ARG A 150 -10.02 2.13 12.65
C ARG A 150 -11.51 2.04 12.38
N GLY A 151 -12.08 0.87 12.64
CA GLY A 151 -13.44 0.56 12.23
C GLY A 151 -13.54 0.51 10.70
N LYS A 152 -14.24 1.48 10.08
CA LYS A 152 -14.50 1.53 8.62
C LYS A 152 -13.79 2.68 7.90
N ILE A 153 -12.92 3.42 8.58
CA ILE A 153 -12.24 4.59 8.04
C ILE A 153 -10.72 4.43 8.12
N VAL A 154 -10.02 5.03 7.17
CA VAL A 154 -8.58 5.29 7.29
C VAL A 154 -8.42 6.60 8.04
N MET A 155 -7.79 6.57 9.21
CA MET A 155 -7.50 7.79 9.98
C MET A 155 -6.03 8.18 9.88
N GLU A 156 -5.17 7.24 9.51
CA GLU A 156 -3.73 7.42 9.43
C GLU A 156 -3.24 7.84 8.04
N THR A 157 -2.22 8.70 8.03
CA THR A 157 -1.36 8.90 6.87
C THR A 157 -0.46 7.69 6.62
N ALA A 158 0.06 7.54 5.40
CA ALA A 158 1.03 6.48 5.08
C ALA A 158 2.21 6.44 6.07
N GLY A 159 2.76 7.60 6.43
CA GLY A 159 3.84 7.70 7.42
C GLY A 159 3.45 7.15 8.80
N GLN A 160 2.22 7.42 9.26
CA GLN A 160 1.74 6.89 10.54
C GLN A 160 1.53 5.37 10.51
N ILE A 161 1.03 4.82 9.40
CA ILE A 161 0.91 3.37 9.19
C ILE A 161 2.30 2.72 9.25
N ILE A 162 3.27 3.29 8.55
CA ILE A 162 4.68 2.83 8.54
C ILE A 162 5.27 2.83 9.96
N GLU A 163 5.08 3.92 10.71
CA GLU A 163 5.57 4.02 12.09
C GLU A 163 4.88 3.02 13.04
N ALA A 164 3.58 2.76 12.85
CA ALA A 164 2.87 1.74 13.62
C ALA A 164 3.42 0.33 13.30
N LEU A 165 3.62 -0.01 12.02
CA LEU A 165 4.22 -1.27 11.60
C LEU A 165 5.61 -1.46 12.22
N ARG A 166 6.47 -0.43 12.21
CA ARG A 166 7.82 -0.48 12.81
C ARG A 166 7.81 -0.69 14.31
N ARG A 167 6.81 -0.13 15.00
CA ARG A 167 6.62 -0.31 16.44
C ARG A 167 6.21 -1.74 16.79
N GLY A 168 5.58 -2.44 15.86
CA GLY A 168 4.93 -3.72 16.08
C GLY A 168 3.55 -3.56 16.72
N PRO A 169 2.84 -4.68 16.98
CA PRO A 169 1.49 -4.64 17.51
C PRO A 169 1.45 -3.93 18.88
N PRO A 170 0.34 -3.27 19.24
CA PRO A 170 0.18 -2.67 20.55
C PRO A 170 0.52 -3.67 21.66
N ARG A 171 1.43 -3.29 22.57
CA ARG A 171 1.69 -4.09 23.78
C ARG A 171 0.45 -3.95 24.67
N SER A 172 -0.41 -4.98 24.68
CA SER A 172 -1.75 -5.06 25.28
C SER A 172 -2.87 -4.43 24.43
N GLY A 173 -4.00 -5.08 24.15
CA GLY A 173 -4.51 -6.35 24.66
C GLY A 173 -5.54 -7.02 23.76
N PHE A 174 -5.30 -8.29 23.45
CA PHE A 174 -6.36 -9.28 23.36
C PHE A 174 -6.85 -9.52 24.79
N GLY A 175 -7.97 -8.89 25.14
CA GLY A 175 -8.63 -9.04 26.43
C GLY A 175 -10.00 -8.40 26.38
N GLY A 176 -10.98 -9.16 25.89
CA GLY A 176 -12.39 -8.78 25.77
C GLY A 176 -13.10 -9.61 24.71
#